data_AF-A0A937K6Z0-F1
#
_entry.id   AF-A0A937K6Z0-F1
#
_cell.length_a   1.000
_cell.length_b   1.000
_cell.length_c   1.000
_cell.angle_alpha   90.00
_cell.angle_beta   90.00
_cell.angle_gamma   90.00
#
_symmetry.space_group_name_H-M   'P 1'
#
loop_
_entity.id
_entity.type
_entity.pdbx_description
1 polymer ?
#
loop_
_entity_poly.entity_id
_entity_poly.type
_entity_poly.pdbx_seq_one_letter_code
_entity_poly.pdbx_strand_id
1 'polypeptide(L)'
;MDWLEGYRASGAGAVASALDTAAGTPVTDYLDMDQGAAARAAAEVVAVAHGAFPSGMSQDRLDLLNAHGSDVRAMESIKSRATSALDRLISENSELHEVWMDSDAQSDWVAAMNDLRRRLR
;
A
#
# COMPACT_ATOMS: atom_id res chain seq x y z
N MET A 1 13.05 8.90 -0.31
CA MET A 1 12.51 9.57 -1.53
C MET A 1 11.01 9.64 -1.35
N ASP A 2 10.35 10.76 -1.66
CA ASP A 2 8.89 10.84 -1.52
C ASP A 2 8.19 9.99 -2.59
N TRP A 3 7.61 8.86 -2.17
CA TRP A 3 6.90 7.97 -3.08
C TRP A 3 5.74 8.67 -3.79
N LEU A 4 5.10 9.67 -3.15
CA LEU A 4 3.97 10.39 -3.76
C LEU A 4 4.40 11.21 -4.98
N GLU A 5 5.58 11.81 -4.94
CA GLU A 5 6.16 12.47 -6.12
C GLU A 5 6.43 11.47 -7.24
N GLY A 6 6.97 10.30 -6.89
CA GLY A 6 7.15 9.19 -7.83
C GLY A 6 5.84 8.73 -8.46
N TYR A 7 4.77 8.62 -7.67
CA TYR A 7 3.43 8.27 -8.16
C TYR A 7 2.88 9.33 -9.12
N ARG A 8 3.02 10.62 -8.79
CA ARG A 8 2.60 11.72 -9.69
C ARG A 8 3.34 11.73 -11.01
N ALA A 9 4.61 11.32 -11.02
CA ALA A 9 5.44 11.32 -12.23
C ALA A 9 5.31 10.04 -13.06
N SER A 10 5.23 8.87 -12.41
CA SER A 10 5.34 7.54 -13.05
C SER A 10 4.05 6.70 -12.98
N GLY A 11 3.02 7.18 -12.28
CA GLY A 11 1.70 6.55 -12.20
C GLY A 11 1.74 5.09 -11.78
N ALA A 12 1.09 4.24 -12.57
CA ALA A 12 0.99 2.79 -12.33
C ALA A 12 2.35 2.09 -12.15
N GLY A 13 3.42 2.60 -12.77
CA GLY A 13 4.77 2.05 -12.59
C GLY A 13 5.31 2.22 -11.16
N ALA A 14 5.02 3.35 -10.51
CA ALA A 14 5.41 3.58 -9.12
C ALA A 14 4.61 2.70 -8.14
N VAL A 15 3.34 2.43 -8.48
CA VAL A 15 2.50 1.46 -7.74
C VAL A 15 3.11 0.07 -7.87
N ALA A 16 3.38 -0.38 -9.09
CA ALA A 16 4.00 -1.67 -9.39
C ALA A 16 5.28 -1.90 -8.58
N SER A 17 6.19 -0.94 -8.69
CA SER A 17 7.51 -0.98 -8.08
C SER A 17 7.43 -1.09 -6.56
N ALA A 18 6.62 -0.25 -5.91
CA ALA A 18 6.50 -0.27 -4.45
C ALA A 18 5.90 -1.59 -3.93
N LEU A 19 4.88 -2.13 -4.62
CA LEU A 19 4.29 -3.41 -4.24
C LEU A 19 5.28 -4.57 -4.42
N ASP A 20 6.01 -4.59 -5.55
CA ASP A 20 6.95 -5.66 -5.85
C ASP A 20 8.20 -5.58 -4.97
N THR A 21 8.68 -4.38 -4.64
CA THR A 21 9.75 -4.20 -3.66
C THR A 21 9.36 -4.81 -2.33
N ALA A 22 8.22 -4.42 -1.77
CA ALA A 22 7.80 -4.99 -0.49
C ALA A 22 7.57 -6.50 -0.58
N ALA A 23 6.75 -6.97 -1.52
CA ALA A 23 6.44 -8.41 -1.64
C ALA A 23 7.67 -9.27 -1.99
N GLY A 24 8.66 -8.69 -2.67
CA GLY A 24 9.91 -9.35 -3.06
C GLY A 24 10.98 -9.37 -1.97
N THR A 25 10.89 -8.53 -0.95
CA THR A 25 11.81 -8.54 0.20
C THR A 25 11.55 -9.80 1.05
N PRO A 26 12.51 -10.73 1.16
CA PRO A 26 12.35 -11.93 1.99
C PRO A 26 12.03 -11.58 3.45
N VAL A 27 11.34 -12.46 4.16
CA VAL A 27 11.07 -12.29 5.60
C VAL A 27 12.34 -12.37 6.45
N THR A 28 13.43 -12.92 5.90
CA THR A 28 14.76 -12.93 6.54
C THR A 28 15.50 -11.60 6.42
N ASP A 29 15.05 -10.73 5.51
CA ASP A 29 15.67 -9.46 5.21
C ASP A 29 14.81 -8.33 5.80
N TYR A 30 15.42 -7.20 6.11
CA TYR A 30 14.70 -6.09 6.73
C TYR A 30 13.96 -5.25 5.70
N LEU A 31 12.66 -5.01 5.93
CA LEU A 31 11.84 -4.09 5.15
C LEU A 31 11.78 -2.73 5.85
N ASP A 32 12.54 -1.77 5.32
CA ASP A 32 12.64 -0.42 5.87
C ASP A 32 11.31 0.35 5.82
N MET A 33 11.16 1.32 6.72
CA MET A 33 9.98 2.17 6.90
C MET A 33 9.52 2.82 5.57
N ASP A 34 10.46 3.38 4.80
CA ASP A 34 10.16 4.04 3.53
C ASP A 34 9.55 3.07 2.51
N GLN A 35 10.07 1.84 2.43
CA GLN A 35 9.58 0.81 1.51
C GLN A 35 8.21 0.30 1.95
N GLY A 36 8.02 0.06 3.25
CA GLY A 36 6.74 -0.32 3.83
C GLY A 36 5.67 0.76 3.62
N ALA A 37 6.00 2.02 3.89
CA ALA A 37 5.07 3.14 3.72
C ALA A 37 4.66 3.32 2.25
N ALA A 38 5.62 3.23 1.32
CA ALA A 38 5.36 3.27 -0.13
C ALA A 38 4.42 2.15 -0.57
N ALA A 39 4.66 0.91 -0.13
CA ALA A 39 3.81 -0.23 -0.46
C ALA A 39 2.40 -0.11 0.12
N ARG A 40 2.26 0.41 1.36
CA ARG A 40 0.96 0.67 1.99
C ARG A 40 0.17 1.73 1.22
N ALA A 41 0.83 2.77 0.73
CA ALA A 41 0.21 3.82 -0.08
C ALA A 41 -0.17 3.29 -1.47
N ALA A 42 0.71 2.52 -2.12
CA ALA A 42 0.43 1.86 -3.40
C ALA A 42 -0.77 0.92 -3.31
N ALA A 43 -0.88 0.14 -2.23
CA ALA A 43 -2.02 -0.74 -2.01
C ALA A 43 -3.35 0.04 -1.81
N GLU A 44 -3.30 1.23 -1.21
CA GLU A 44 -4.45 2.14 -1.14
C GLU A 44 -4.88 2.64 -2.53
N VAL A 45 -3.92 3.01 -3.38
CA VAL A 45 -4.17 3.38 -4.78
C VAL A 45 -4.87 2.24 -5.53
N VAL A 46 -4.41 1.00 -5.35
CA VAL A 46 -5.04 -0.17 -5.99
C VAL A 46 -6.49 -0.35 -5.54
N ALA A 47 -6.76 -0.30 -4.23
CA ALA A 47 -8.13 -0.41 -3.72
C ALA A 47 -9.05 0.68 -4.28
N VAL A 48 -8.60 1.94 -4.26
CA VAL A 48 -9.35 3.08 -4.80
C VAL A 48 -9.56 2.97 -6.31
N ALA A 49 -8.54 2.59 -7.07
CA ALA A 49 -8.65 2.40 -8.51
C ALA A 49 -9.72 1.36 -8.87
N HIS A 50 -9.92 0.34 -8.03
CA HIS A 50 -10.97 -0.67 -8.18
C HIS A 50 -12.32 -0.31 -7.53
N GLY A 51 -12.52 0.94 -7.11
CA GLY A 51 -13.78 1.42 -6.55
C GLY A 51 -14.03 1.05 -5.09
N ALA A 52 -13.00 0.52 -4.39
CA ALA A 52 -13.09 0.13 -2.99
C ALA A 52 -12.48 1.22 -2.08
N PHE A 53 -13.30 2.18 -1.71
CA PHE A 53 -12.89 3.36 -0.94
C PHE A 53 -12.94 3.11 0.57
N PRO A 54 -12.02 3.68 1.37
CA PRO A 54 -12.15 3.72 2.81
C PRO A 54 -13.29 4.68 3.22
N SER A 55 -13.87 4.44 4.39
CA SER A 55 -14.91 5.30 4.95
C SER A 55 -14.40 6.72 5.16
N GLY A 56 -15.23 7.73 4.83
CA GLY A 56 -14.90 9.14 5.07
C GLY A 56 -13.85 9.73 4.12
N MET A 57 -13.56 9.08 2.99
CA MET A 57 -12.66 9.61 1.97
C MET A 57 -13.15 10.96 1.42
N SER A 58 -12.28 11.97 1.44
CA SER A 58 -12.53 13.26 0.79
C SER A 58 -12.35 13.17 -0.73
N GLN A 59 -12.97 14.10 -1.47
CA GLN A 59 -12.82 14.19 -2.92
C GLN A 59 -11.36 14.41 -3.33
N ASP A 60 -10.63 15.32 -2.67
CA ASP A 60 -9.22 15.58 -2.96
C ASP A 60 -8.35 14.32 -2.84
N ARG A 61 -8.63 13.48 -1.83
CA ARG A 61 -7.90 12.23 -1.63
C ARG A 61 -8.28 11.19 -2.69
N LEU A 62 -9.54 11.14 -3.09
CA LEU A 62 -10.00 10.29 -4.19
C LEU A 62 -9.31 10.70 -5.50
N ASP A 63 -9.30 11.99 -5.83
CA ASP A 63 -8.69 12.52 -7.05
C ASP A 63 -7.18 12.25 -7.07
N LEU A 64 -6.50 12.44 -5.94
CA LEU A 64 -5.09 12.12 -5.79
C LEU A 64 -4.82 10.64 -6.06
N LEU A 65 -5.52 9.74 -5.34
CA LEU A 65 -5.25 8.30 -5.41
C LEU A 65 -5.70 7.69 -6.74
N ASN A 66 -6.75 8.23 -7.37
CA ASN A 66 -7.31 7.69 -8.61
C ASN A 66 -6.74 8.36 -9.87
N ALA A 67 -5.79 9.29 -9.75
CA ALA A 67 -5.18 10.01 -10.87
C ALA A 67 -4.71 9.09 -12.01
N HIS A 68 -4.17 7.92 -11.68
CA HIS A 68 -3.73 6.89 -12.64
C HIS A 68 -4.57 5.61 -12.57
N GLY A 69 -5.81 5.69 -12.05
CA GLY A 69 -6.61 4.51 -11.70
C GLY A 69 -6.91 3.58 -12.87
N SER A 70 -7.08 4.10 -14.09
CA SER A 70 -7.28 3.25 -15.28
C SER A 70 -6.07 2.39 -15.60
N ASP A 71 -4.87 2.96 -15.54
CA ASP A 71 -3.62 2.23 -15.81
C ASP A 71 -3.34 1.21 -14.70
N VAL A 72 -3.58 1.60 -13.44
CA VAL A 72 -3.47 0.69 -12.28
C VAL A 72 -4.40 -0.50 -12.43
N ARG A 73 -5.68 -0.29 -12.81
CA ARG A 73 -6.65 -1.38 -13.05
C ARG A 73 -6.26 -2.30 -14.20
N ALA A 74 -5.58 -1.78 -15.21
CA ALA A 74 -5.15 -2.55 -16.38
C ALA A 74 -3.95 -3.46 -16.07
N MET A 75 -3.26 -3.26 -14.93
CA MET A 75 -2.16 -4.09 -14.52
C MET A 75 -2.60 -5.50 -14.11
N GLU A 76 -1.91 -6.49 -14.67
CA GLU A 76 -2.15 -7.89 -14.36
C GLU A 76 -1.91 -8.19 -12.86
N SER A 77 -2.84 -8.93 -12.26
CA SER A 77 -2.76 -9.43 -10.89
C SER A 77 -2.49 -8.36 -9.82
N ILE A 78 -2.79 -7.09 -10.10
CA ILE A 78 -2.39 -5.97 -9.22
C ILE A 78 -2.99 -6.05 -7.81
N LYS A 79 -4.24 -6.53 -7.68
CA LYS A 79 -4.86 -6.80 -6.36
C LYS A 79 -4.13 -7.89 -5.58
N SER A 80 -3.69 -8.95 -6.27
CA SER A 80 -2.92 -10.03 -5.64
C SER A 80 -1.55 -9.53 -5.19
N ARG A 81 -0.88 -8.73 -6.02
CA ARG A 81 0.42 -8.11 -5.68
C ARG A 81 0.29 -7.17 -4.48
N ALA A 82 -0.76 -6.36 -4.44
CA ALA A 82 -1.08 -5.51 -3.30
C ALA A 82 -1.31 -6.32 -2.02
N THR A 83 -2.05 -7.43 -2.12
CA THR A 83 -2.28 -8.32 -0.99
C THR A 83 -0.97 -8.94 -0.47
N SER A 84 -0.11 -9.44 -1.36
CA SER A 84 1.20 -10.00 -0.98
C SER A 84 2.10 -8.97 -0.30
N ALA A 85 2.09 -7.71 -0.78
CA ALA A 85 2.83 -6.64 -0.13
C ALA A 85 2.31 -6.38 1.29
N LEU A 86 0.99 -6.28 1.48
CA LEU A 86 0.41 -6.10 2.81
C LEU A 86 0.75 -7.24 3.78
N ASP A 87 0.83 -8.47 3.27
CA ASP A 87 1.20 -9.64 4.07
C ASP A 87 2.66 -9.53 4.53
N ARG A 88 3.55 -9.03 3.68
CA ARG A 88 4.95 -8.77 4.07
C ARG A 88 5.08 -7.59 5.04
N LEU A 89 4.25 -6.57 4.93
CA LEU A 89 4.25 -5.40 5.82
C LEU A 89 3.87 -5.73 7.27
N ILE A 90 3.21 -6.86 7.52
CA ILE A 90 2.80 -7.30 8.87
C ILE A 90 3.59 -8.52 9.35
N SER A 91 4.62 -8.93 8.61
CA SER A 91 5.49 -10.02 9.02
C SER A 91 6.65 -9.50 9.88
N GLU A 92 7.45 -10.43 10.39
CA GLU A 92 8.74 -10.12 11.03
C GLU A 92 9.67 -9.35 10.09
N ASN A 93 10.66 -8.67 10.69
CA ASN A 93 11.66 -7.85 10.00
C ASN A 93 11.01 -6.79 9.09
N SER A 94 10.04 -6.06 9.62
CA SER A 94 9.44 -4.89 8.96
C SER A 94 9.41 -3.74 9.95
N GLU A 95 10.16 -2.68 9.63
CA GLU A 95 10.24 -1.49 10.49
C GLU A 95 8.86 -0.87 10.72
N LEU A 96 8.04 -0.80 9.66
CA LEU A 96 6.66 -0.31 9.76
C LEU A 96 5.82 -1.16 10.72
N HIS A 97 5.97 -2.50 10.68
CA HIS A 97 5.27 -3.37 11.62
C HIS A 97 5.71 -3.11 13.05
N GLU A 98 7.03 -3.11 13.29
CA GLU A 98 7.65 -2.91 14.60
C GLU A 98 7.20 -1.58 15.22
N VAL A 99 7.34 -0.47 14.48
CA VAL A 99 6.97 0.87 14.95
C VAL A 99 5.51 0.96 15.37
N TRP A 100 4.58 0.41 14.58
CA TRP A 100 3.15 0.50 14.90
C TRP A 100 2.72 -0.50 15.98
N MET A 101 3.37 -1.66 16.08
CA MET A 101 3.12 -2.62 17.16
C MET A 101 3.52 -2.09 18.54
N ASP A 102 4.56 -1.26 18.58
CA ASP A 102 5.04 -0.63 19.82
C ASP A 102 4.36 0.73 20.12
N SER A 103 3.39 1.15 19.30
CA SER A 103 2.70 2.44 19.45
C SER A 103 1.39 2.33 20.24
N ASP A 104 0.98 3.42 20.89
CA ASP A 104 -0.35 3.54 21.51
C ASP A 104 -1.52 3.44 20.50
N ALA A 105 -1.22 3.54 19.20
CA ALA A 105 -2.16 3.46 18.09
C ALA A 105 -2.18 2.08 17.41
N GLN A 106 -1.60 1.05 18.04
CA GLN A 106 -1.53 -0.31 17.51
C GLN A 106 -2.90 -0.84 17.02
N SER A 107 -3.96 -0.66 17.80
CA SER A 107 -5.30 -1.15 17.47
C SER A 107 -5.88 -0.49 16.21
N ASP A 108 -5.65 0.81 16.05
CA ASP A 108 -6.11 1.57 14.88
C ASP A 108 -5.33 1.17 13.63
N TRP A 109 -4.03 0.94 13.77
CA TRP A 109 -3.19 0.42 12.69
C TRP A 109 -3.66 -0.96 12.21
N VAL A 110 -3.90 -1.90 13.15
CA VAL A 110 -4.41 -3.24 12.82
C VAL A 110 -5.77 -3.16 12.12
N ALA A 111 -6.65 -2.27 12.59
CA ALA A 111 -7.94 -2.05 11.95
C ALA A 111 -7.79 -1.51 10.52
N ALA A 112 -6.89 -0.54 10.30
CA ALA A 112 -6.61 0.06 9.00
C ALA A 112 -5.96 -0.93 8.01
N MET A 113 -5.10 -1.82 8.47
CA MET A 113 -4.49 -2.87 7.64
C MET A 113 -5.52 -3.93 7.23
N ASN A 114 -6.35 -4.38 8.18
CA ASN A 114 -7.42 -5.31 7.89
C ASN A 114 -8.49 -4.72 6.96
N ASP A 115 -8.80 -3.43 7.13
CA ASP A 115 -9.71 -2.73 6.23
C ASP A 115 -9.20 -2.69 4.80
N LEU A 116 -7.95 -2.25 4.61
CA LEU A 116 -7.38 -2.24 3.28
C LEU A 116 -7.32 -3.65 2.67
N ARG A 117 -6.92 -4.66 3.46
CA ARG A 117 -6.89 -6.05 2.97
C ARG A 117 -8.27 -6.56 2.54
N ARG A 118 -9.37 -6.14 3.20
CA ARG A 118 -10.74 -6.47 2.76
C ARG A 118 -11.09 -5.79 1.45
N ARG A 119 -10.71 -4.52 1.27
CA ARG A 119 -10.98 -3.73 0.06
C ARG A 119 -10.22 -4.21 -1.18
N LEU A 120 -9.12 -4.93 -0.99
CA LEU A 120 -8.33 -5.53 -2.06
C LEU A 120 -8.82 -6.90 -2.54
N ARG A 121 -9.84 -7.47 -1.89
CA ARG A 121 -10.45 -8.75 -2.32
C ARG A 121 -11.32 -8.58 -3.57
#